data_AF-A0A939JIV7-F1
#
_entry.id   AF-A0A939JIV7-F1
#
_cell.length_a   1.000
_cell.length_b   1.000
_cell.length_c   1.000
_cell.angle_alpha   90.00
_cell.angle_beta   90.00
_cell.angle_gamma   90.00
#
_symmetry.space_group_name_H-M   'P 1'
#
loop_
_entity.id
_entity.type
_entity.pdbx_description
1 polymer ?
#
loop_
_entity_poly.entity_id
_entity_poly.type
_entity_poly.pdbx_seq_one_letter_code
_entity_poly.pdbx_strand_id
1 'polypeptide(L)'
;IARLAGVGRAAVSNWRRRHADFPKPVGGTETSPSFALPEVEQWLRDQGKLAEVPLRERVWQQLAGHPAGAVTALRHAGCALLLVRDRPRAWLKVAAVTDAQLARVLPTALADVLVARFGVPGPVNTPTAADLLPSVPLLRAAAELAAGTGACEALEFLL
;
A
#
# COMPACT_ATOMS: atom_id res chain seq x y z
N ILE A 1 -10.90 4.29 -16.38
CA ILE A 1 -9.77 4.01 -17.32
C ILE A 1 -8.48 4.72 -16.89
N ALA A 2 -8.37 6.05 -17.00
CA ALA A 2 -7.13 6.79 -16.69
C ALA A 2 -6.56 6.46 -15.29
N ARG A 3 -7.43 6.46 -14.26
CA ARG A 3 -7.07 6.03 -12.89
C ARG A 3 -6.61 4.58 -12.80
N LEU A 4 -7.30 3.65 -13.48
CA LEU A 4 -6.93 2.22 -13.51
C LEU A 4 -5.54 1.99 -14.10
N ALA A 5 -5.11 2.86 -15.00
CA ALA A 5 -3.81 2.79 -15.66
C ALA A 5 -2.78 3.77 -15.09
N GLY A 6 -3.11 4.52 -14.02
CA GLY A 6 -2.19 5.49 -13.42
C GLY A 6 -1.74 6.64 -14.34
N VAL A 7 -2.53 7.00 -15.35
CA VAL A 7 -2.19 8.03 -16.36
C VAL A 7 -3.21 9.18 -16.39
N GLY A 8 -2.88 10.27 -17.10
CA GLY A 8 -3.82 11.35 -17.41
C GLY A 8 -4.83 11.00 -18.52
N ARG A 9 -5.94 11.76 -18.60
CA ARG A 9 -7.00 11.59 -19.62
C ARG A 9 -6.49 11.66 -21.07
N ALA A 10 -5.45 12.46 -21.33
CA ALA A 10 -4.84 12.61 -22.65
C ALA A 10 -4.21 11.31 -23.15
N ALA A 11 -3.61 10.50 -22.26
CA ALA A 11 -3.05 9.20 -22.63
C ALA A 11 -4.13 8.24 -23.13
N VAL A 12 -5.28 8.20 -22.43
CA VAL A 12 -6.44 7.38 -22.83
C VAL A 12 -6.99 7.83 -24.19
N SER A 13 -7.08 9.15 -24.43
CA SER A 13 -7.48 9.69 -25.74
C SER A 13 -6.52 9.27 -26.85
N ASN A 14 -5.20 9.28 -26.57
CA ASN A 14 -4.20 8.80 -27.52
C ASN A 14 -4.33 7.30 -27.80
N TRP A 15 -4.60 6.48 -26.77
CA TRP A 15 -4.77 5.04 -26.96
C TRP A 15 -5.93 4.70 -27.86
N ARG A 16 -7.09 5.33 -27.65
CA ARG A 16 -8.27 5.19 -28.52
C ARG A 16 -7.98 5.46 -29.99
N ARG A 17 -7.01 6.33 -30.29
CA ARG A 17 -6.62 6.69 -31.66
C ARG A 17 -5.57 5.77 -32.26
N ARG A 18 -4.59 5.34 -31.46
CA ARG A 18 -3.41 4.57 -31.92
C ARG A 18 -3.58 3.06 -31.85
N HIS A 19 -4.52 2.58 -31.04
CA HIS A 19 -4.77 1.16 -30.83
C HIS A 19 -6.15 0.80 -31.35
N ALA A 20 -6.18 0.12 -32.51
CA ALA A 20 -7.43 -0.29 -33.16
C ALA A 20 -8.19 -1.36 -32.35
N ASP A 21 -7.48 -2.09 -31.49
CA ASP A 21 -7.97 -3.09 -30.54
C ASP A 21 -8.45 -2.46 -29.22
N PHE A 22 -8.35 -1.14 -29.05
CA PHE A 22 -8.87 -0.49 -27.85
C PHE A 22 -10.40 -0.71 -27.73
N PRO A 23 -10.93 -1.03 -26.54
CA PRO A 23 -12.35 -1.32 -26.34
C PRO A 23 -13.27 -0.25 -26.92
N LYS A 24 -14.31 -0.68 -27.62
CA LYS A 24 -15.31 0.24 -28.18
C LYS A 24 -16.24 0.74 -27.08
N PRO A 25 -16.74 1.98 -27.19
CA PRO A 25 -17.72 2.47 -26.24
C PRO A 25 -19.02 1.65 -26.33
N VAL A 26 -19.55 1.26 -25.17
CA VAL A 26 -20.83 0.55 -25.03
C VAL A 26 -21.99 1.49 -24.72
N GLY A 27 -21.71 2.79 -24.55
CA GLY A 27 -22.70 3.84 -24.31
C GLY A 27 -22.06 5.22 -24.10
N GLY A 28 -22.82 6.16 -23.56
CA GLY A 28 -22.38 7.54 -23.32
C GLY A 28 -22.56 8.44 -24.55
N THR A 29 -21.93 9.62 -24.53
CA THR A 29 -21.96 10.59 -25.65
C THR A 29 -20.63 10.58 -26.41
N GLU A 30 -20.58 11.22 -27.58
CA GLU A 30 -19.31 11.39 -28.32
C GLU A 30 -18.23 12.09 -27.47
N THR A 31 -18.64 13.04 -26.64
CA THR A 31 -17.77 13.81 -25.74
C THR A 31 -17.45 13.09 -24.43
N SER A 32 -18.29 12.14 -24.00
CA SER A 32 -18.11 11.36 -22.78
C SER A 32 -18.56 9.90 -22.97
N PRO A 33 -17.75 9.09 -23.69
CA PRO A 33 -18.07 7.70 -23.95
C PRO A 33 -17.90 6.82 -22.71
N SER A 34 -18.80 5.85 -22.56
CA SER A 34 -18.76 4.81 -21.53
C SER A 34 -18.27 3.49 -22.12
N PHE A 35 -17.43 2.78 -21.37
CA PHE A 35 -16.80 1.53 -21.81
C PHE A 35 -17.13 0.40 -20.85
N ALA A 36 -17.17 -0.83 -21.35
CA ALA A 36 -17.29 -2.01 -20.50
C ALA A 36 -16.03 -2.14 -19.64
N LEU A 37 -16.19 -2.10 -18.32
CA LEU A 37 -15.07 -2.21 -17.38
C LEU A 37 -14.22 -3.49 -17.61
N PRO A 38 -14.81 -4.69 -17.79
CA PRO A 38 -14.03 -5.91 -17.99
C PRO A 38 -13.16 -5.87 -19.25
N GLU A 39 -13.67 -5.30 -20.35
CA GLU A 39 -12.91 -5.19 -21.61
C GLU A 39 -11.73 -4.22 -21.48
N VAL A 40 -11.93 -3.11 -20.77
CA VAL A 40 -10.86 -2.13 -20.50
C VAL A 40 -9.80 -2.71 -19.59
N GLU A 41 -10.19 -3.41 -18.53
CA GLU A 41 -9.22 -4.06 -17.64
C GLU A 41 -8.42 -5.13 -18.34
N GLN A 42 -9.06 -5.95 -19.18
CA GLN A 42 -8.37 -6.97 -19.96
C GLN A 42 -7.39 -6.35 -20.95
N TRP A 43 -7.82 -5.34 -21.71
CA TRP A 43 -6.93 -4.64 -22.64
C TRP A 43 -5.75 -3.98 -21.92
N LEU A 44 -5.98 -3.33 -20.78
CA LEU A 44 -4.91 -2.74 -19.98
C LEU A 44 -3.93 -3.81 -19.47
N ARG A 45 -4.42 -4.97 -19.04
CA ARG A 45 -3.59 -6.11 -18.63
C ARG A 45 -2.74 -6.63 -19.79
N ASP A 46 -3.35 -6.87 -20.94
CA ASP A 46 -2.67 -7.39 -22.14
C ASP A 46 -1.59 -6.44 -22.66
N GLN A 47 -1.82 -5.14 -22.52
CA GLN A 47 -0.86 -4.11 -22.92
C GLN A 47 0.23 -3.83 -21.87
N GLY A 48 0.19 -4.48 -20.70
CA GLY A 48 1.04 -4.14 -19.55
C GLY A 48 0.83 -2.72 -19.03
N LYS A 49 -0.35 -2.13 -19.30
CA LYS A 49 -0.74 -0.76 -18.94
C LYS A 49 -1.67 -0.70 -17.73
N LEU A 50 -2.00 -1.84 -17.13
CA LEU A 50 -2.65 -1.86 -15.83
C LEU A 50 -1.62 -1.36 -14.83
N ALA A 51 -1.84 -0.17 -14.26
CA ALA A 51 -0.96 0.29 -13.20
C ALA A 51 -1.13 -0.69 -12.04
N GLU A 52 -0.03 -1.16 -11.47
CA GLU A 52 -0.10 -1.61 -10.09
C GLU A 52 -0.77 -0.51 -9.28
N VAL A 53 -1.73 -0.87 -8.43
CA VAL A 53 -2.47 0.09 -7.59
C VAL A 53 -1.43 1.06 -6.99
N PRO A 54 -1.55 2.37 -7.24
CA PRO A 54 -0.55 3.34 -6.78
C PRO A 54 -0.28 3.14 -5.30
N LEU A 55 0.98 3.23 -4.88
CA LEU A 55 1.40 2.85 -3.52
C LEU A 55 0.52 3.46 -2.42
N ARG A 56 0.19 4.75 -2.53
CA ARG A 56 -0.72 5.45 -1.61
C ARG A 56 -2.12 4.81 -1.55
N GLU A 57 -2.68 4.49 -2.70
CA GLU A 57 -4.00 3.85 -2.79
C GLU A 57 -3.96 2.42 -2.25
N ARG A 58 -2.89 1.67 -2.52
CA ARG A 58 -2.68 0.32 -1.99
C ARG A 58 -2.58 0.31 -0.46
N VAL A 59 -1.79 1.21 0.10
CA VAL A 59 -1.64 1.38 1.55
C VAL A 59 -2.98 1.75 2.18
N TRP A 60 -3.74 2.68 1.58
CA TRP A 60 -5.06 3.06 2.06
C TRP A 60 -6.06 1.89 2.03
N GLN A 61 -6.09 1.12 0.92
CA GLN A 61 -6.95 -0.05 0.79
C GLN A 61 -6.60 -1.14 1.82
N GLN A 62 -5.31 -1.40 2.05
CA GLN A 62 -4.86 -2.38 3.05
C GLN A 62 -5.18 -1.94 4.48
N LEU A 63 -5.09 -0.65 4.79
CA LEU A 63 -5.45 -0.10 6.09
C LEU A 63 -6.96 -0.17 6.33
N ALA A 64 -7.77 0.31 5.37
CA ALA A 64 -9.22 0.34 5.48
C ALA A 64 -9.84 -1.08 5.48
N GLY A 65 -9.23 -2.01 4.74
CA GLY A 65 -9.69 -3.40 4.63
C GLY A 65 -9.08 -4.36 5.65
N HIS A 66 -8.36 -3.87 6.67
CA HIS A 66 -7.67 -4.73 7.61
C HIS A 66 -8.65 -5.58 8.45
N PRO A 67 -8.43 -6.90 8.61
CA PRO A 67 -9.39 -7.81 9.25
C PRO A 67 -9.66 -7.50 10.73
N ALA A 68 -8.68 -6.90 11.43
CA ALA A 68 -8.84 -6.43 12.80
C ALA A 68 -9.26 -4.95 12.92
N GLY A 69 -9.70 -4.34 11.82
CA GLY A 69 -10.16 -2.95 11.74
C GLY A 69 -9.06 -1.92 11.51
N ALA A 70 -9.47 -0.73 11.06
CA ALA A 70 -8.58 0.37 10.67
C ALA A 70 -7.73 0.91 11.84
N VAL A 71 -8.27 0.96 13.06
CA VAL A 71 -7.53 1.41 14.26
C VAL A 71 -6.36 0.48 14.57
N THR A 72 -6.56 -0.84 14.45
CA THR A 72 -5.50 -1.83 14.65
C THR A 72 -4.44 -1.72 13.56
N ALA A 73 -4.87 -1.60 12.30
CA ALA A 73 -3.97 -1.37 11.17
C ALA A 73 -3.10 -0.12 11.36
N LEU A 74 -3.72 1.01 11.74
CA LEU A 74 -3.02 2.26 11.99
C LEU A 74 -2.01 2.14 13.12
N ARG A 75 -2.37 1.45 14.23
CA ARG A 75 -1.44 1.17 15.33
C ARG A 75 -0.24 0.36 14.86
N HIS A 76 -0.46 -0.72 14.11
CA HIS A 76 0.62 -1.58 13.62
C HIS A 76 1.51 -0.84 12.61
N ALA A 77 0.92 -0.10 11.68
CA ALA A 77 1.64 0.74 10.73
C ALA A 77 2.48 1.80 11.44
N GLY A 78 1.93 2.48 12.45
CA GLY A 78 2.66 3.45 13.28
C GLY A 78 3.85 2.84 14.01
N CYS A 79 3.71 1.61 14.56
CA CYS A 79 4.82 0.89 15.19
C CYS A 79 5.92 0.55 14.17
N ALA A 80 5.56 0.09 12.97
CA ALA A 80 6.52 -0.19 11.91
C ALA A 80 7.22 1.08 11.41
N LEU A 81 6.48 2.17 11.21
CA LEU A 81 7.05 3.47 10.80
C LEU A 81 8.00 4.04 11.86
N LEU A 82 7.70 3.85 13.14
CA LEU A 82 8.61 4.19 14.23
C LEU A 82 9.91 3.38 14.14
N LEU A 83 9.84 2.08 13.85
CA LEU A 83 11.02 1.22 13.64
C LEU A 83 11.83 1.66 12.41
N VAL A 84 11.16 1.96 11.29
CA VAL A 84 11.79 2.46 10.06
C VAL A 84 12.54 3.78 10.33
N ARG A 85 11.94 4.67 11.12
CA ARG A 85 12.52 5.98 11.47
C ARG A 85 13.71 5.85 12.41
N ASP A 86 13.56 5.12 13.51
CA ASP A 86 14.53 5.14 14.62
C ASP A 86 15.61 4.05 14.47
N ARG A 87 15.34 2.98 13.71
CA ARG A 87 16.26 1.84 13.51
C ARG A 87 16.21 1.32 12.05
N PRO A 88 16.50 2.15 11.03
CA PRO A 88 16.37 1.77 9.62
C PRO A 88 17.18 0.52 9.23
N ARG A 89 18.38 0.35 9.80
CA ARG A 89 19.20 -0.86 9.57
C ARG A 89 18.58 -2.13 10.17
N ALA A 90 17.84 -2.02 11.27
CA ALA A 90 17.14 -3.16 11.86
C ALA A 90 15.95 -3.56 10.99
N TRP A 91 15.18 -2.57 10.50
CA TRP A 91 14.09 -2.82 9.53
C TRP A 91 14.60 -3.55 8.28
N LEU A 92 15.67 -3.07 7.64
CA LEU A 92 16.20 -3.70 6.42
C LEU A 92 16.62 -5.16 6.64
N LYS A 93 17.18 -5.50 7.82
CA LYS A 93 17.54 -6.87 8.17
C LYS A 93 16.32 -7.77 8.31
N VAL A 94 15.26 -7.31 8.99
CA VAL A 94 14.07 -8.13 9.23
C VAL A 94 13.11 -8.15 8.05
N ALA A 95 13.13 -7.14 7.18
CA ALA A 95 12.24 -7.06 6.01
C ALA A 95 12.67 -7.98 4.86
N ALA A 96 13.92 -8.45 4.83
CA ALA A 96 14.49 -9.31 3.79
C ALA A 96 14.11 -10.80 3.95
N VAL A 97 12.89 -11.10 4.37
CA VAL A 97 12.37 -12.45 4.61
C VAL A 97 10.93 -12.57 4.11
N THR A 98 10.34 -13.77 4.11
CA THR A 98 8.93 -13.98 3.74
C THR A 98 7.97 -13.31 4.74
N ASP A 99 6.71 -13.07 4.36
CA ASP A 99 5.73 -12.44 5.25
C ASP A 99 5.49 -13.23 6.54
N ALA A 100 5.42 -14.55 6.44
CA ALA A 100 5.26 -15.43 7.60
C ALA A 100 6.48 -15.41 8.53
N GLN A 101 7.68 -15.15 8.00
CA GLN A 101 8.90 -14.97 8.81
C GLN A 101 8.97 -13.57 9.41
N LEU A 102 8.62 -12.54 8.63
CA LEU A 102 8.58 -11.15 9.09
C LEU A 102 7.63 -11.01 10.28
N ALA A 103 6.42 -11.58 10.20
CA ALA A 103 5.46 -11.60 11.31
C ALA A 103 6.06 -12.22 12.59
N ARG A 104 6.95 -13.22 12.48
CA ARG A 104 7.59 -13.88 13.62
C ARG A 104 8.72 -13.06 14.24
N VAL A 105 9.51 -12.37 13.44
CA VAL A 105 10.71 -11.64 13.93
C VAL A 105 10.43 -10.18 14.28
N LEU A 106 9.38 -9.59 13.71
CA LEU A 106 9.03 -8.19 13.89
C LEU A 106 8.65 -7.82 15.34
N PRO A 107 7.95 -8.65 16.14
CA PRO A 107 7.65 -8.33 17.54
C PRO A 107 8.89 -7.96 18.35
N THR A 108 10.00 -8.70 18.20
CA THR A 108 11.25 -8.41 18.91
C THR A 108 11.83 -7.05 18.51
N ALA A 109 11.87 -6.75 17.22
CA ALA A 109 12.36 -5.46 16.74
C ALA A 109 11.46 -4.29 17.18
N LEU A 110 10.14 -4.50 17.23
CA LEU A 110 9.18 -3.53 17.73
C LEU A 110 9.33 -3.30 19.23
N ALA A 111 9.52 -4.35 20.03
CA ALA A 111 9.72 -4.23 21.47
C ALA A 111 10.90 -3.29 21.78
N ASP A 112 12.04 -3.48 21.11
CA ASP A 112 13.24 -2.67 21.31
C ASP A 112 13.00 -1.18 21.05
N VAL A 113 12.28 -0.84 19.98
CA VAL A 113 12.00 0.58 19.64
C VAL A 113 10.91 1.17 20.52
N LEU A 114 9.88 0.40 20.87
CA LEU A 114 8.79 0.85 21.75
C LEU A 114 9.30 1.11 23.17
N VAL A 115 10.15 0.22 23.71
CA VAL A 115 10.80 0.42 25.02
C VAL A 115 11.71 1.64 24.99
N ALA A 116 12.53 1.80 23.94
CA ALA A 116 13.41 2.96 23.81
C ALA A 116 12.63 4.29 23.70
N ARG A 117 11.45 4.27 23.07
CA ARG A 117 10.64 5.47 22.83
C ARG A 117 9.73 5.83 24.00
N PHE A 118 9.15 4.83 24.67
CA PHE A 118 8.07 5.02 25.63
C PHE A 118 8.35 4.48 27.04
N GLY A 119 9.46 3.78 27.26
CA GLY A 119 9.80 3.17 28.54
C GLY A 119 8.96 1.93 28.90
N VAL A 120 9.07 1.49 30.16
CA VAL A 120 8.34 0.35 30.73
C VAL A 120 7.65 0.78 32.03
N PRO A 121 6.32 0.64 32.16
CA PRO A 121 5.37 0.24 31.12
C PRO A 121 5.14 1.35 30.08
N GLY A 122 5.09 0.99 28.81
CA GLY A 122 4.75 1.92 27.71
C GLY A 122 3.24 1.91 27.38
N PRO A 123 2.70 2.96 26.75
CA PRO A 123 1.28 3.07 26.39
C PRO A 123 0.88 2.18 25.19
N VAL A 124 1.86 1.57 24.51
CA VAL A 124 1.66 0.73 23.34
C VAL A 124 2.20 -0.67 23.64
N ASN A 125 1.30 -1.66 23.64
CA ASN A 125 1.68 -3.07 23.73
C ASN A 125 2.39 -3.51 22.44
N THR A 126 3.41 -4.35 22.58
CA THR A 126 4.07 -4.97 21.43
C THR A 126 3.12 -6.01 20.81
N PRO A 127 2.75 -5.89 19.53
CA PRO A 127 1.90 -6.88 18.87
C PRO A 127 2.58 -8.25 18.78
N THR A 128 1.81 -9.32 18.91
CA THR A 128 2.33 -10.68 18.74
C THR A 128 2.53 -11.03 17.26
N ALA A 129 3.21 -12.15 16.98
CA ALA A 129 3.36 -12.64 15.61
C ALA A 129 2.01 -12.96 14.94
N ALA A 130 1.03 -13.44 15.70
CA ALA A 130 -0.32 -13.71 15.21
C ALA A 130 -1.06 -12.41 14.84
N ASP A 131 -0.90 -11.37 15.66
CA ASP A 131 -1.51 -10.05 15.41
C ASP A 131 -0.92 -9.38 14.16
N LEU A 132 0.38 -9.56 13.92
CA LEU A 132 1.10 -8.91 12.82
C LEU A 132 0.94 -9.63 11.48
N LEU A 133 0.70 -10.94 11.46
CA LEU A 133 0.63 -11.70 10.22
C LEU A 133 -0.35 -11.09 9.19
N PRO A 134 -1.58 -10.69 9.55
CA PRO A 134 -2.50 -10.02 8.63
C PRO A 134 -2.06 -8.60 8.25
N SER A 135 -1.23 -7.96 9.07
CA SER A 135 -0.75 -6.60 8.85
C SER A 135 0.48 -6.53 7.94
N VAL A 136 1.25 -7.61 7.78
CA VAL A 136 2.55 -7.58 7.08
C VAL A 136 2.49 -6.88 5.71
N PRO A 137 1.50 -7.14 4.82
CA PRO A 137 1.41 -6.43 3.54
C PRO A 137 1.30 -4.91 3.70
N LEU A 138 0.49 -4.44 4.65
CA LEU A 138 0.37 -3.04 5.01
C LEU A 138 1.69 -2.47 5.54
N LEU A 139 2.39 -3.20 6.42
CA LEU A 139 3.64 -2.72 7.01
C LEU A 139 4.75 -2.54 5.97
N ARG A 140 4.84 -3.47 5.00
CA ARG A 140 5.78 -3.33 3.88
C ARG A 140 5.44 -2.13 3.00
N ALA A 141 4.17 -1.97 2.63
CA ALA A 141 3.74 -0.87 1.79
C ALA A 141 3.90 0.49 2.50
N ALA A 142 3.66 0.56 3.81
CA ALA A 142 3.91 1.75 4.62
C ALA A 142 5.42 2.08 4.70
N ALA A 143 6.28 1.07 4.84
CA ALA A 143 7.74 1.27 4.82
C ALA A 143 8.25 1.70 3.43
N GLU A 144 7.68 1.16 2.36
CA GLU A 144 7.95 1.58 0.97
C GLU A 144 7.53 3.04 0.77
N LEU A 145 6.35 3.44 1.28
CA LEU A 145 5.87 4.82 1.21
C LEU A 145 6.82 5.75 1.97
N ALA A 146 7.24 5.35 3.17
CA ALA A 146 8.18 6.10 4.00
C ALA A 146 9.58 6.24 3.35
N ALA A 147 10.01 5.29 2.53
CA ALA A 147 11.27 5.41 1.80
C ALA A 147 11.23 6.54 0.76
N GLY A 148 10.05 6.87 0.22
CA GLY A 148 9.87 7.96 -0.74
C GLY A 148 9.53 9.32 -0.12
N THR A 149 8.83 9.33 1.01
CA THR A 149 8.28 10.57 1.59
C THR A 149 8.81 10.95 2.96
N GLY A 150 9.47 10.03 3.67
CA GLY A 150 9.75 10.13 5.11
C GLY A 150 8.68 9.43 5.94
N ALA A 151 9.08 8.94 7.12
CA ALA A 151 8.22 8.14 8.00
C ALA A 151 7.12 8.98 8.70
N CYS A 152 7.38 10.26 8.97
CA CYS A 152 6.39 11.16 9.55
C CYS A 152 5.29 11.48 8.54
N GLU A 153 5.67 11.85 7.32
CA GLU A 153 4.77 12.15 6.21
C GLU A 153 3.96 10.91 5.78
N ALA A 154 4.59 9.73 5.84
CA ALA A 154 3.89 8.47 5.63
C ALA A 154 2.85 8.21 6.73
N LEU A 155 3.15 8.50 8.00
CA LEU A 155 2.18 8.36 9.10
C LEU A 155 1.04 9.37 8.96
N GLU A 156 1.34 10.64 8.66
CA GLU A 156 0.34 11.69 8.45
C GLU A 156 -0.63 11.33 7.31
N PHE A 157 -0.14 10.68 6.25
CA PHE A 157 -1.00 10.18 5.18
C PHE A 157 -2.00 9.09 5.63
N LEU A 158 -1.74 8.39 6.73
CA LEU A 158 -2.61 7.32 7.25
C LEU A 158 -3.66 7.80 8.25
N LEU A 159 -3.55 9.04 8.74
CA LEU A 159 -4.47 9.66 9.70
C LEU A 159 -5.65 10.34 8.98
#